data_AF-A0A6P0MV57-F1
#
_entry.id   AF-A0A6P0MV57-F1
#
_cell.length_a   1.000
_cell.length_b   1.000
_cell.length_c   1.000
_cell.angle_alpha   90.00
_cell.angle_beta   90.00
_cell.angle_gamma   90.00
#
_symmetry.space_group_name_H-M   'P 1'
#
loop_
_entity.id
_entity.type
_entity.pdbx_description
1 polymer ?
#
loop_
_entity_poly.entity_id
_entity_poly.type
_entity_poly.pdbx_seq_one_letter_code
_entity_poly.pdbx_strand_id
1 'polypeptide(L)'
;MSSQQQVKRYLAYWFQLGKKVVIDKSNSLVRPQPVIVGERYSQEFEDICQLIFSPDSGDCYLEGTQQTIAELLLPYWEVESCALCQMPIPIKIAGIPTPVCPCHDLLTWPNTELPVP
;
A
#
# COMPACT_ATOMS: atom_id res chain seq x y z
N MET A 1 14.32 6.01 -4.12
CA MET A 1 13.09 6.84 -4.18
C MET A 1 12.01 6.05 -4.89
N SER A 2 10.92 5.72 -4.20
CA SER A 2 9.80 5.08 -4.88
C SER A 2 9.02 6.02 -5.76
N SER A 3 8.71 5.56 -6.97
CA SER A 3 7.81 6.29 -7.86
C SER A 3 6.36 6.15 -7.38
N GLN A 4 5.49 7.10 -7.77
CA GLN A 4 4.05 6.98 -7.51
C GLN A 4 3.47 5.67 -8.04
N GLN A 5 3.99 5.15 -9.16
CA GLN A 5 3.58 3.86 -9.70
C GLN A 5 3.95 2.69 -8.79
N GLN A 6 5.13 2.70 -8.17
CA GLN A 6 5.54 1.67 -7.20
C GLN A 6 4.67 1.71 -5.95
N VAL A 7 4.39 2.90 -5.42
CA VAL A 7 3.52 3.08 -4.24
C VAL A 7 2.08 2.68 -4.56
N LYS A 8 1.59 2.99 -5.77
CA LYS A 8 0.27 2.55 -6.23
C LYS A 8 0.19 1.03 -6.35
N ARG A 9 1.21 0.38 -6.94
CA ARG A 9 1.29 -1.08 -6.97
C ARG A 9 1.28 -1.65 -5.56
N TYR A 10 2.08 -1.10 -4.64
CA TYR A 10 2.04 -1.44 -3.23
C TYR A 10 0.62 -1.43 -2.65
N LEU A 11 -0.11 -0.32 -2.82
CA LEU A 11 -1.49 -0.21 -2.34
C LEU A 11 -2.42 -1.26 -2.96
N ALA A 12 -2.30 -1.52 -4.27
CA ALA A 12 -3.13 -2.51 -4.96
C ALA A 12 -2.99 -3.92 -4.34
N TYR A 13 -1.76 -4.37 -4.13
CA TYR A 13 -1.48 -5.66 -3.51
C TYR A 13 -2.10 -5.77 -2.11
N TRP A 14 -1.94 -4.74 -1.28
CA TRP A 14 -2.46 -4.78 0.09
C TRP A 14 -3.98 -4.66 0.17
N PHE A 15 -4.63 -3.90 -0.73
CA PHE A 15 -6.09 -3.83 -0.79
C PHE A 15 -6.74 -5.14 -1.21
N GLN A 16 -6.10 -5.91 -2.10
CA GLN A 16 -6.57 -7.25 -2.46
C GLN A 16 -6.55 -8.20 -1.26
N LEU A 17 -5.52 -8.10 -0.42
CA LEU A 17 -5.41 -8.84 0.85
C LEU A 17 -6.30 -8.29 1.96
N GLY A 18 -6.99 -7.20 1.68
CA GLY A 18 -8.02 -6.65 2.52
C GLY A 18 -7.59 -5.69 3.59
N LYS A 19 -6.33 -5.23 3.53
CA LYS A 19 -5.91 -4.02 4.22
C LYS A 19 -6.72 -2.83 3.71
N LYS A 20 -6.78 -1.79 4.52
CA LYS A 20 -7.43 -0.52 4.22
C LYS A 20 -6.41 0.61 4.32
N VAL A 21 -6.71 1.75 3.74
CA VAL A 21 -5.95 2.98 4.00
C VAL A 21 -6.71 3.80 5.03
N VAL A 22 -5.98 4.27 6.02
CA VAL A 22 -6.45 5.21 7.03
C VAL A 22 -6.14 6.61 6.52
N ILE A 23 -7.15 7.47 6.45
CA ILE A 23 -7.01 8.90 6.14
C ILE A 23 -7.15 9.66 7.45
N ASP A 24 -6.05 10.20 7.98
CA ASP A 24 -6.03 10.81 9.32
C ASP A 24 -6.97 12.01 9.41
N LYS A 25 -7.00 12.86 8.37
CA LYS A 25 -7.84 14.07 8.30
C LYS A 25 -9.33 13.81 8.54
N SER A 26 -9.81 12.62 8.16
CA SER A 26 -11.23 12.24 8.27
C SER A 26 -11.45 11.02 9.16
N ASN A 27 -10.38 10.51 9.80
CA ASN A 27 -10.33 9.22 10.49
C ASN A 27 -11.09 8.09 9.76
N SER A 28 -11.02 8.11 8.43
CA SER A 28 -11.82 7.21 7.57
C SER A 28 -10.97 6.07 7.05
N LEU A 29 -11.55 4.86 7.09
CA LEU A 29 -10.96 3.65 6.54
C LEU A 29 -11.51 3.41 5.14
N VAL A 30 -10.66 3.50 4.14
CA VAL A 30 -11.05 3.37 2.73
C VAL A 30 -10.42 2.12 2.12
N ARG A 31 -11.22 1.34 1.39
CA ARG A 31 -10.76 0.17 0.64
C ARG A 31 -11.56 0.06 -0.66
N PRO A 32 -10.89 0.07 -1.82
CA PRO A 32 -11.56 -0.20 -3.10
C PRO A 32 -12.04 -1.65 -3.19
N GLN A 33 -13.23 -1.87 -3.74
CA GLN A 33 -13.75 -3.18 -4.09
C GLN A 33 -14.57 -3.11 -5.39
N PRO A 34 -14.04 -3.61 -6.52
CA PRO A 34 -12.79 -4.39 -6.69
C PRO A 34 -11.54 -3.50 -6.85
N VAL A 35 -10.34 -4.07 -6.66
CA VAL A 35 -9.06 -3.38 -6.95
C VAL A 35 -8.67 -3.50 -8.42
N ILE A 36 -8.95 -4.64 -9.04
CA ILE A 36 -8.63 -4.96 -10.44
C ILE A 36 -9.92 -5.37 -11.15
N VAL A 37 -10.12 -4.87 -12.37
CA VAL A 37 -11.18 -5.27 -13.29
C VAL A 37 -10.54 -5.69 -14.61
N GLY A 38 -10.60 -6.99 -14.92
CA GLY A 38 -9.88 -7.56 -16.06
C GLY A 38 -8.37 -7.46 -15.87
N GLU A 39 -7.69 -6.74 -16.77
CA GLU A 39 -6.23 -6.53 -16.76
C GLU A 39 -5.82 -5.12 -16.30
N ARG A 40 -6.74 -4.37 -15.68
CA ARG A 40 -6.52 -2.98 -15.29
C ARG A 40 -7.00 -2.72 -13.86
N TYR A 41 -6.46 -1.68 -13.24
CA TYR A 41 -7.01 -1.18 -12.00
C TYR A 41 -8.45 -0.71 -12.19
N SER A 42 -9.28 -0.92 -11.16
CA SER A 42 -10.64 -0.40 -11.16
C SER A 42 -10.64 1.11 -11.08
N GLN A 43 -11.71 1.74 -11.58
CA GLN A 43 -11.88 3.18 -11.44
C GLN A 43 -11.94 3.60 -9.96
N GLU A 44 -12.58 2.81 -9.10
CA GLU A 44 -12.66 3.08 -7.67
C GLU A 44 -11.26 3.10 -7.02
N PHE A 45 -10.38 2.17 -7.39
CA PHE A 45 -9.00 2.18 -6.92
C PHE A 45 -8.22 3.40 -7.41
N GLU A 46 -8.40 3.78 -8.68
CA GLU A 46 -7.79 4.99 -9.24
C GLU A 46 -8.22 6.25 -8.48
N ASP A 47 -9.53 6.39 -8.23
CA ASP A 47 -10.10 7.53 -7.51
C ASP A 47 -9.58 7.61 -6.07
N ILE A 48 -9.49 6.47 -5.38
CA ILE A 48 -8.91 6.39 -4.03
C ILE A 48 -7.41 6.73 -4.06
N CYS A 49 -6.66 6.24 -5.03
CA CYS A 49 -5.25 6.62 -5.18
C CYS A 49 -5.09 8.12 -5.41
N GLN A 50 -5.89 8.73 -6.28
CA GLN A 50 -5.87 10.18 -6.49
C GLN A 50 -6.19 10.94 -5.20
N LEU A 51 -7.16 10.47 -4.42
CA LEU A 51 -7.48 11.04 -3.11
C LEU A 51 -6.28 10.98 -2.16
N ILE A 52 -5.65 9.81 -2.02
CA ILE A 52 -4.52 9.58 -1.09
C ILE A 52 -3.26 10.37 -1.49
N PHE A 53 -3.02 10.53 -2.79
CA PHE A 53 -1.89 11.31 -3.30
C PHE A 53 -2.16 12.82 -3.30
N SER A 54 -3.40 13.25 -3.06
CA SER A 54 -3.73 14.66 -2.97
C SER A 54 -3.14 15.26 -1.70
N PRO A 55 -2.49 16.44 -1.76
CA PRO A 55 -2.03 17.13 -0.56
C PRO A 55 -3.19 17.48 0.41
N ASP A 56 -4.43 17.52 -0.09
CA ASP A 56 -5.61 17.82 0.70
C ASP A 56 -6.06 16.69 1.63
N SER A 57 -5.67 15.43 1.39
CA SER A 57 -6.10 14.30 2.24
C SER A 57 -5.37 14.23 3.58
N GLY A 58 -4.29 14.99 3.75
CA GLY A 58 -3.43 14.91 4.94
C GLY A 58 -2.66 13.60 5.00
N ASP A 59 -2.25 13.21 6.22
CA ASP A 59 -1.48 11.98 6.43
C ASP A 59 -2.35 10.74 6.20
N CYS A 60 -1.97 9.95 5.20
CA CYS A 60 -2.62 8.69 4.87
C CYS A 60 -1.62 7.55 5.09
N TYR A 61 -2.05 6.42 5.64
CA TYR A 61 -1.18 5.27 5.89
C TYR A 61 -1.94 3.95 5.70
N LEU A 62 -1.23 2.87 5.38
CA LEU A 62 -1.83 1.54 5.27
C LEU A 62 -2.13 1.00 6.67
N GLU A 63 -3.28 0.36 6.84
CA GLU A 63 -3.68 -0.26 8.10
C GLU A 63 -2.63 -1.25 8.62
N GLY A 64 -2.16 -1.03 9.86
CA GLY A 64 -1.09 -1.81 10.48
C GLY A 64 0.32 -1.35 10.12
N THR A 65 0.48 -0.20 9.45
CA THR A 65 1.78 0.42 9.18
C THR A 65 1.91 1.77 9.88
N GLN A 66 3.14 2.23 10.07
CA GLN A 66 3.43 3.49 10.77
C GLN A 66 3.78 4.65 9.82
N GLN A 67 4.34 4.32 8.67
CA GLN A 67 4.78 5.26 7.66
C GLN A 67 3.63 5.74 6.78
N THR A 68 3.64 7.03 6.45
CA THR A 68 2.61 7.61 5.58
C THR A 68 2.91 7.33 4.11
N ILE A 69 1.87 7.35 3.28
CA ILE A 69 2.00 7.23 1.83
C ILE A 69 2.82 8.39 1.24
N ALA A 70 2.72 9.59 1.84
CA ALA A 70 3.56 10.72 1.48
C ALA A 70 5.04 10.45 1.80
N GLU A 71 5.34 9.82 2.95
CA GLU A 71 6.70 9.42 3.28
C GLU A 71 7.25 8.42 2.28
N LEU A 72 6.45 7.46 1.80
CA LEU A 72 6.90 6.47 0.80
C LEU A 72 7.37 7.10 -0.52
N LEU A 73 6.97 8.33 -0.82
CA LEU A 73 7.39 9.07 -2.02
C LEU A 73 8.72 9.83 -1.82
N LEU A 74 9.22 9.91 -0.58
CA LEU A 74 10.46 10.61 -0.26
C LEU A 74 11.68 9.77 -0.64
N PRO A 75 12.83 10.40 -0.96
CA PRO A 75 13.98 9.71 -1.52
C PRO A 75 14.60 8.67 -0.59
N TYR A 76 14.31 8.73 0.71
CA TYR A 76 14.80 7.81 1.73
C TYR A 76 13.94 6.54 1.91
N TRP A 77 12.87 6.39 1.13
CA TRP A 77 12.06 5.18 1.08
C TRP A 77 12.13 4.51 -0.29
N GLU A 78 12.10 3.19 -0.24
CA GLU A 78 11.98 2.28 -1.38
C GLU A 78 10.90 1.24 -1.11
N VAL A 79 10.18 0.86 -2.16
CA VAL A 79 9.13 -0.16 -2.14
C VAL A 79 9.71 -1.34 -2.90
N GLU A 80 10.16 -2.32 -2.13
CA GLU A 80 10.87 -3.49 -2.63
C GLU A 80 10.05 -4.76 -2.43
N SER A 81 10.42 -5.81 -3.16
CA SER A 81 9.78 -7.11 -2.98
C SER A 81 10.31 -7.77 -1.72
N CYS A 82 9.42 -8.17 -0.81
CA CYS A 82 9.80 -8.89 0.40
C CYS A 82 10.56 -10.18 0.03
N ALA A 83 11.72 -10.42 0.64
CA ALA A 83 12.52 -11.61 0.35
C ALA A 83 11.82 -12.94 0.68
N LEU A 84 10.82 -12.90 1.57
CA LEU A 84 10.06 -14.09 1.99
C LEU A 84 8.86 -14.38 1.10
N CYS A 85 8.11 -13.34 0.73
CA CYS A 85 6.80 -13.49 0.10
C CYS A 85 6.62 -12.70 -1.20
N GLN A 86 7.66 -12.01 -1.66
CA GLN A 86 7.70 -11.17 -2.86
C GLN A 86 6.73 -9.98 -2.88
N MET A 87 5.96 -9.80 -1.81
CA MET A 87 5.03 -8.68 -1.66
C MET A 87 5.76 -7.34 -1.60
N PRO A 88 5.20 -6.27 -2.18
CA PRO A 88 5.78 -4.95 -2.06
C PRO A 88 5.73 -4.50 -0.58
N ILE A 89 6.90 -4.20 -0.03
CA ILE A 89 7.07 -3.67 1.33
C ILE A 89 7.89 -2.39 1.28
N PRO A 90 7.58 -1.41 2.15
CA PRO A 90 8.37 -0.21 2.26
C PRO A 90 9.60 -0.45 3.13
N ILE A 91 10.76 -0.12 2.58
CA ILE A 91 12.07 -0.20 3.19
C ILE A 91 12.65 1.20 3.27
N LYS A 92 13.15 1.56 4.45
CA LYS A 92 13.87 2.80 4.64
C LYS A 92 15.33 2.58 4.24
N ILE A 93 15.82 3.34 3.25
CA ILE A 93 17.18 3.20 2.69
C ILE A 93 18.24 3.59 3.73
N ALA A 94 17.92 4.51 4.63
CA ALA A 94 18.78 4.96 5.72
C ALA A 94 18.04 4.89 7.07
N GLY A 95 18.50 3.99 7.95
CA GLY A 95 17.93 3.80 9.29
C GLY A 95 17.78 2.33 9.67
N ILE A 96 17.10 2.07 10.80
CA ILE A 96 16.76 0.72 11.24
C ILE A 96 15.60 0.22 10.37
N PRO A 97 15.72 -0.95 9.70
CA PRO A 97 14.62 -1.53 8.94
C PRO A 97 13.44 -1.84 9.85
N THR A 98 12.23 -1.73 9.31
CA THR A 98 11.01 -2.14 10.02
C THR A 98 11.10 -3.63 10.36
N PRO A 99 10.87 -4.03 11.63
CA PRO A 99 11.20 -5.37 12.09
C PRO A 99 10.26 -6.47 11.55
N VAL A 100 9.12 -6.10 10.97
CA VAL A 100 8.05 -7.05 10.61
C VAL A 100 7.45 -6.70 9.25
N CYS A 101 7.37 -7.70 8.37
CA CYS A 101 6.63 -7.59 7.10
C CYS A 101 5.14 -7.36 7.40
N PRO A 102 4.43 -6.44 6.70
CA PRO A 102 2.98 -6.26 6.88
C PRO A 102 2.15 -7.53 6.56
N CYS A 103 2.79 -8.55 5.97
CA CYS A 103 2.24 -9.86 5.72
C CYS A 103 2.14 -10.75 6.98
N HIS A 104 2.86 -10.43 8.06
CA HIS A 104 2.90 -11.26 9.27
C HIS A 104 1.52 -11.42 9.93
N ASP A 105 0.67 -10.40 9.83
CA ASP A 105 -0.64 -10.37 10.51
C ASP A 105 -1.79 -10.88 9.62
N LEU A 106 -1.51 -11.43 8.44
CA LEU A 106 -2.52 -11.93 7.51
C LEU A 106 -2.77 -13.42 7.73
N LEU A 107 -3.93 -13.75 8.32
CA LEU A 107 -4.36 -15.14 8.60
C LEU A 107 -4.42 -16.05 7.37
N THR A 108 -4.63 -15.50 6.17
CA THR A 108 -4.83 -16.24 4.92
C THR A 108 -3.62 -16.20 3.99
N TRP A 109 -2.43 -15.83 4.48
CA TRP A 109 -1.22 -15.73 3.66
C TRP A 109 -0.41 -17.04 3.60
N PRO A 110 0.20 -17.42 2.44
CA PRO A 110 0.09 -16.80 1.12
C PRO A 110 -1.24 -17.13 0.43
N ASN A 111 -1.96 -16.10 -0.03
CA ASN A 111 -3.19 -16.29 -0.81
C ASN A 111 -2.87 -16.24 -2.31
N THR A 112 -2.86 -17.41 -2.96
CA THR A 112 -2.60 -17.54 -4.41
C THR A 112 -3.87 -17.47 -5.26
N GLU A 113 -5.05 -17.30 -4.65
CA GLU A 113 -6.34 -17.24 -5.37
C GLU A 113 -6.67 -15.82 -5.86
N LEU A 114 -5.91 -14.81 -5.42
CA LEU A 114 -6.08 -13.43 -5.83
C LEU A 114 -5.23 -13.11 -7.08
N PRO A 115 -5.78 -12.37 -8.07
CA PRO A 115 -5.03 -12.00 -9.26
C PRO A 115 -3.92 -11.01 -8.89
N VAL A 116 -2.70 -11.27 -9.37
CA VAL A 116 -1.53 -10.44 -9.10
C VAL A 116 -1.65 -9.07 -9.81
N PRO A 117 -1.50 -7.93 -9.12
CA PRO A 117 -1.51 -6.58 -9.70
C PRO A 117 -0.29 -6.19 -10.52
#